data_AF-A0A375HN72-F1
#
_entry.id   AF-A0A375HN72-F1
#
_cell.length_a   1.000
_cell.length_b   1.000
_cell.length_c   1.000
_cell.angle_alpha   90.00
_cell.angle_beta   90.00
_cell.angle_gamma   90.00
#
_symmetry.space_group_name_H-M   'P 1'
#
loop_
_entity.id
_entity.type
_entity.pdbx_description
1 polymer ?
#
loop_
_entity_poly.entity_id
_entity_poly.type
_entity_poly.pdbx_seq_one_letter_code
_entity_poly.pdbx_strand_id
1 'polypeptide(L)'
;MLRSKTLFLGLALAATAVLTACGGGDDGIDDRIGLSKPSVRVIHAVTGGPNVDVLQNGTLTSMVNKPYKFVSTYFNVETGNQLISFNTAGTQTELARASLVAATGHKYTVVALPGAATAETVTIDDPFGKGLLSNKARLRSLNASFNAQNIDIYVTLPAIDLNSVAPTFAAVGYKQASPASGQDSIDLDGNTTYRLRITPAGTKTVIFDSGALTLANNADWLITTIPSDGIAGLTPNKIKVLVARGDDESQAGLELVTTQ
;
A
#
# COMPACT_ATOMS: atom_id res chain seq x y z
N MET A 1 -33.84 68.48 -6.64
CA MET A 1 -32.72 67.76 -7.32
C MET A 1 -31.68 67.41 -6.25
N LEU A 2 -31.24 66.15 -6.19
CA LEU A 2 -30.51 65.58 -5.04
C LEU A 2 -29.07 66.07 -4.87
N ARG A 3 -28.62 66.21 -3.61
CA ARG A 3 -27.20 66.31 -3.21
C ARG A 3 -26.96 65.62 -1.85
N SER A 4 -26.02 64.65 -1.83
CA SER A 4 -25.16 64.06 -0.77
C SER A 4 -25.44 64.46 0.71
N LYS A 5 -25.50 63.59 1.75
CA LYS A 5 -24.57 62.54 2.30
C LYS A 5 -25.31 61.78 3.46
N THR A 6 -24.84 60.76 4.21
CA THR A 6 -23.59 59.97 4.38
C THR A 6 -23.96 58.57 4.95
N LEU A 7 -23.33 57.46 4.53
CA LEU A 7 -22.28 56.67 5.24
C LEU A 7 -22.61 56.02 6.60
N PHE A 8 -22.84 54.69 6.59
CA PHE A 8 -22.48 53.68 7.61
C PHE A 8 -22.31 52.34 6.85
N LEU A 9 -21.09 51.89 6.53
CA LEU A 9 -20.15 51.14 7.37
C LEU A 9 -20.71 49.80 7.90
N GLY A 10 -20.78 48.81 7.01
CA GLY A 10 -21.00 47.39 7.35
C GLY A 10 -19.76 46.57 6.95
N LEU A 11 -18.91 46.23 7.92
CA LEU A 11 -17.69 45.48 7.70
C LEU A 11 -18.01 43.98 7.57
N ALA A 12 -18.20 43.49 6.35
CA ALA A 12 -18.45 42.07 6.09
C ALA A 12 -17.17 41.26 6.35
N LEU A 13 -17.20 40.43 7.39
CA LEU A 13 -16.07 39.61 7.82
C LEU A 13 -15.84 38.47 6.80
N ALA A 14 -14.78 38.58 6.00
CA ALA A 14 -14.41 37.55 5.04
C ALA A 14 -13.85 36.32 5.77
N ALA A 15 -14.72 35.33 6.01
CA ALA A 15 -14.30 34.01 6.46
C ALA A 15 -13.62 33.26 5.31
N THR A 16 -12.32 33.50 5.11
CA THR A 16 -11.47 32.65 4.27
C THR A 16 -11.34 31.27 4.94
N ALA A 17 -12.28 30.39 4.62
CA ALA A 17 -12.13 28.97 4.88
C ALA A 17 -10.93 28.46 4.09
N VAL A 18 -9.79 28.34 4.77
CA VAL A 18 -8.63 27.61 4.25
C VAL A 18 -9.02 26.14 4.26
N LEU A 19 -9.59 25.66 3.16
CA LEU A 19 -9.66 24.23 2.91
C LEU A 19 -8.22 23.74 2.75
N THR A 20 -7.66 23.17 3.81
CA THR A 20 -6.49 22.31 3.71
C THR A 20 -6.89 21.12 2.85
N ALA A 21 -6.54 21.18 1.57
CA ALA A 21 -6.73 20.08 0.62
C ALA A 21 -5.76 18.93 0.96
N CYS A 22 -6.10 18.19 2.02
CA CYS A 22 -5.53 16.88 2.28
C CYS A 22 -6.19 15.90 1.30
N GLY A 23 -5.54 15.70 0.16
CA GLY A 23 -6.08 14.97 -0.98
C GLY A 23 -5.01 14.81 -2.07
N GLY A 24 -3.81 14.40 -1.66
CA GLY A 24 -2.62 14.28 -2.50
C GLY A 24 -2.66 13.08 -3.44
N GLY A 25 -3.58 13.12 -4.40
CA GLY A 25 -3.68 12.20 -5.52
C GLY A 25 -4.09 12.97 -6.76
N ASP A 26 -3.18 13.80 -7.28
CA ASP A 26 -3.40 14.56 -8.50
C ASP A 26 -3.41 13.59 -9.69
N ASP A 27 -4.62 13.21 -10.14
CA ASP A 27 -4.84 12.47 -11.40
C ASP A 27 -4.57 13.41 -12.61
N GLY A 28 -3.38 14.02 -12.62
CA GLY A 28 -2.97 15.07 -13.54
C GLY A 28 -3.03 14.63 -15.00
N ILE A 29 -3.07 15.60 -15.91
CA ILE A 29 -3.08 15.29 -17.35
C ILE A 29 -1.79 14.59 -17.79
N ASP A 30 -0.67 14.89 -17.13
CA ASP A 30 0.64 14.26 -17.29
C ASP A 30 0.65 12.81 -16.80
N ASP A 31 0.06 12.55 -15.64
CA ASP A 31 -0.15 11.21 -15.07
C ASP A 31 -0.98 10.33 -16.02
N ARG A 32 -2.01 10.91 -16.64
CA ARG A 32 -2.90 10.23 -17.59
C ARG A 32 -2.31 9.99 -18.99
N ILE A 33 -1.22 10.65 -19.34
CA ILE A 33 -0.51 10.48 -20.63
C ILE A 33 0.90 9.89 -20.46
N GLY A 34 1.25 9.43 -19.25
CA GLY A 34 2.53 8.77 -18.96
C GLY A 34 3.74 9.71 -18.96
N LEU A 35 3.53 11.00 -18.70
CA LEU A 35 4.59 12.03 -18.70
C LEU A 35 4.91 12.60 -17.30
N SER A 36 4.22 12.13 -16.25
CA SER A 36 4.51 12.53 -14.87
C SER A 36 5.90 12.06 -14.41
N LYS A 37 6.47 12.73 -13.40
CA LYS A 37 7.71 12.28 -12.78
C LYS A 37 7.54 10.86 -12.20
N PRO A 38 8.57 9.99 -12.26
CA PRO A 38 8.51 8.74 -11.53
C PRO A 38 8.26 9.02 -10.04
N SER A 39 7.46 8.20 -9.39
CA SER A 39 7.20 8.32 -7.95
C SER A 39 7.33 7.00 -7.23
N VAL A 40 7.71 7.07 -5.96
CA VAL A 40 7.90 5.92 -5.07
C VAL A 40 6.99 6.06 -3.87
N ARG A 41 6.37 4.96 -3.46
CA ARG A 41 5.75 4.78 -2.14
C ARG A 41 6.58 3.76 -1.36
N VAL A 42 6.77 3.99 -0.07
CA VAL A 42 7.46 3.06 0.83
C VAL A 42 6.51 2.42 1.84
N ILE A 43 6.75 1.16 2.17
CA ILE A 43 5.99 0.38 3.15
C ILE A 43 6.95 -0.28 4.14
N HIS A 44 6.71 -0.09 5.43
CA HIS A 44 7.42 -0.79 6.52
C HIS A 44 6.58 -1.96 7.03
N ALA A 45 6.71 -3.12 6.38
CA ALA A 45 6.00 -4.35 6.73
C ALA A 45 6.77 -5.24 7.71
N VAL A 46 7.94 -4.81 8.20
CA VAL A 46 8.80 -5.61 9.09
C VAL A 46 8.20 -5.74 10.50
N THR A 47 7.35 -6.75 10.68
CA THR A 47 6.78 -7.10 11.99
C THR A 47 7.88 -7.40 13.01
N GLY A 48 7.77 -6.81 14.20
CA GLY A 48 8.75 -6.97 15.28
C GLY A 48 10.10 -6.28 15.03
N GLY A 49 10.27 -5.61 13.88
CA GLY A 49 11.45 -4.80 13.59
C GLY A 49 11.43 -3.45 14.31
N PRO A 50 12.57 -2.72 14.31
CA PRO A 50 12.63 -1.38 14.86
C PRO A 50 11.83 -0.38 14.02
N ASN A 51 11.57 0.81 14.58
CA ASN A 51 11.17 1.95 13.78
C ASN A 51 12.29 2.31 12.78
N VAL A 52 11.90 2.84 11.62
CA VAL A 52 12.83 3.15 10.53
C VAL A 52 12.84 4.62 10.14
N ASP A 53 14.02 5.08 9.76
CA ASP A 53 14.21 6.28 8.96
C ASP A 53 14.34 5.87 7.49
N VAL A 54 13.64 6.56 6.59
CA VAL A 54 13.73 6.31 5.15
C VAL A 54 14.69 7.30 4.51
N LEU A 55 15.63 6.77 3.71
CA LEU A 55 16.61 7.54 2.96
C LEU A 55 16.41 7.34 1.46
N GLN A 56 16.55 8.42 0.68
CA GLN A 56 16.61 8.39 -0.77
C GLN A 56 18.04 8.79 -1.20
N ASN A 57 18.70 7.94 -1.98
CA ASN A 57 20.07 8.16 -2.49
C ASN A 57 21.05 8.55 -1.36
N GLY A 58 20.94 7.90 -0.20
CA GLY A 58 21.76 8.17 1.00
C GLY A 58 21.39 9.44 1.78
N THR A 59 20.39 10.21 1.34
CA THR A 59 19.91 11.42 2.04
C THR A 59 18.65 11.11 2.85
N LEU A 60 18.61 11.59 4.10
CA LEU A 60 17.45 11.42 4.99
C LEU A 60 16.22 12.16 4.45
N THR A 61 15.07 11.49 4.41
CA THR A 61 13.78 12.08 3.99
C THR A 61 13.01 12.63 5.21
N SER A 62 11.83 13.22 4.98
CA SER A 62 10.88 13.56 6.06
C SER A 62 10.30 12.34 6.79
N MET A 63 10.49 11.13 6.26
CA MET A 63 9.97 9.88 6.83
C MET A 63 10.90 9.33 7.91
N VAL A 64 10.98 10.06 9.01
CA VAL A 64 11.76 9.68 10.21
C VAL A 64 10.91 8.94 11.24
N ASN A 65 11.56 8.06 12.02
CA ASN A 65 11.02 7.31 13.15
C ASN A 65 9.68 6.61 12.85
N LYS A 66 9.57 5.99 11.68
CA LYS A 66 8.34 5.36 11.19
C LYS A 66 8.17 3.94 11.75
N PRO A 67 7.04 3.62 12.40
CA PRO A 67 6.82 2.31 12.98
C PRO A 67 6.43 1.27 11.92
N TYR A 68 6.46 0.00 12.31
CA TYR A 68 5.81 -1.07 11.56
C TYR A 68 4.34 -0.68 11.22
N LYS A 69 3.88 -1.08 10.02
CA LYS A 69 2.64 -0.66 9.34
C LYS A 69 2.69 0.74 8.71
N PHE A 70 3.80 1.47 8.77
CA PHE A 70 3.92 2.72 8.01
C PHE A 70 3.82 2.47 6.50
N VAL A 71 3.03 3.31 5.83
CA VAL A 71 2.85 3.36 4.38
C VAL A 71 2.84 4.85 4.02
N SER A 72 3.68 5.27 3.08
CA SER A 72 3.72 6.68 2.63
C SER A 72 2.70 6.95 1.52
N THR A 73 2.45 8.23 1.24
CA THR A 73 2.06 8.68 -0.11
C THR A 73 3.16 8.39 -1.14
N TYR A 74 2.82 8.50 -2.41
CA TYR A 74 3.82 8.54 -3.48
C TYR A 74 4.57 9.87 -3.43
N PHE A 75 5.91 9.81 -3.35
CA PHE A 75 6.80 10.96 -3.46
C PHE A 75 7.62 10.87 -4.76
N ASN A 76 7.86 12.01 -5.40
CA ASN A 76 8.58 12.05 -6.67
C ASN A 76 10.06 11.67 -6.49
N VAL A 77 10.59 10.93 -7.45
CA VAL A 77 12.01 10.64 -7.60
C VAL A 77 12.48 11.13 -8.97
N GLU A 78 13.79 11.14 -9.21
CA GLU A 78 14.31 11.47 -10.54
C GLU A 78 14.39 10.21 -11.41
N THR A 79 14.31 10.38 -12.73
CA THR A 79 14.44 9.27 -13.70
C THR A 79 15.85 8.68 -13.66
N GLY A 80 15.96 7.36 -13.76
CA GLY A 80 17.22 6.61 -13.67
C GLY A 80 17.39 5.87 -12.35
N ASN A 81 18.65 5.59 -11.96
CA ASN A 81 18.94 4.79 -10.78
C ASN A 81 18.55 5.50 -9.49
N GLN A 82 17.66 4.90 -8.71
CA GLN A 82 17.26 5.33 -7.38
C GLN A 82 17.59 4.26 -6.34
N LEU A 83 18.06 4.70 -5.17
CA LEU A 83 18.31 3.87 -3.99
C LEU A 83 17.36 4.32 -2.88
N ILE A 84 16.58 3.38 -2.34
CA ILE A 84 15.70 3.59 -1.20
C ILE A 84 16.18 2.69 -0.06
N SER A 85 16.66 3.28 1.04
CA SER A 85 17.13 2.56 2.22
C SER A 85 16.21 2.80 3.41
N PHE A 86 16.03 1.77 4.23
CA PHE A 86 15.37 1.82 5.52
C PHE A 86 16.44 1.62 6.58
N ASN A 87 16.77 2.65 7.36
CA ASN A 87 17.71 2.56 8.47
C ASN A 87 16.96 2.43 9.79
N THR A 88 17.58 1.81 10.80
CA THR A 88 17.08 1.85 12.18
C THR A 88 17.03 3.29 12.67
N ALA A 89 15.87 3.75 13.14
CA ALA A 89 15.60 5.16 13.42
C ALA A 89 16.65 5.82 14.33
N GLY A 90 17.11 7.02 13.97
CA GLY A 90 18.16 7.76 14.66
C GLY A 90 19.58 7.23 14.45
N THR A 91 19.79 6.29 13.51
CA THR A 91 21.10 5.65 13.29
C THR A 91 21.44 5.50 11.80
N GLN A 92 22.72 5.24 11.51
CA GLN A 92 23.20 4.87 10.18
C GLN A 92 23.10 3.35 9.91
N THR A 93 22.52 2.57 10.82
CA THR A 93 22.41 1.11 10.70
C THR A 93 21.28 0.75 9.74
N GLU A 94 21.64 0.34 8.53
CA GLU A 94 20.66 -0.09 7.54
C GLU A 94 19.96 -1.39 7.95
N LEU A 95 18.63 -1.41 7.84
CA LEU A 95 17.78 -2.58 8.04
C LEU A 95 17.54 -3.31 6.71
N ALA A 96 17.24 -2.57 5.63
CA ALA A 96 17.08 -3.09 4.27
C ALA A 96 17.24 -1.98 3.21
N ARG A 97 17.54 -2.34 1.96
CA ARG A 97 17.60 -1.40 0.81
C ARG A 97 17.00 -1.99 -0.46
N ALA A 98 16.39 -1.14 -1.27
CA ALA A 98 15.98 -1.44 -2.64
C ALA A 98 16.68 -0.50 -3.64
N SER A 99 17.11 -1.06 -4.77
CA SER A 99 17.60 -0.29 -5.92
C SER A 99 16.64 -0.50 -7.09
N LEU A 100 16.22 0.58 -7.74
CA LEU A 100 15.34 0.54 -8.92
C LEU A 100 15.83 1.50 -10.00
N VAL A 101 15.44 1.24 -11.25
CA VAL A 101 15.62 2.17 -12.37
C VAL A 101 14.26 2.81 -12.62
N ALA A 102 14.07 4.02 -12.12
CA ALA A 102 12.79 4.72 -12.16
C ALA A 102 12.58 5.36 -13.55
N ALA A 103 11.39 5.20 -14.13
CA ALA A 103 11.04 5.72 -15.45
C ALA A 103 9.85 6.70 -15.39
N THR A 104 9.89 7.74 -16.24
CA THR A 104 8.79 8.71 -16.41
C THR A 104 7.46 8.01 -16.66
N GLY A 105 6.40 8.43 -15.98
CA GLY A 105 5.07 7.81 -16.03
C GLY A 105 4.87 6.57 -15.13
N HIS A 106 5.89 6.09 -14.43
CA HIS A 106 5.77 4.94 -13.53
C HIS A 106 5.63 5.33 -12.06
N LYS A 107 4.89 4.51 -11.32
CA LYS A 107 4.77 4.57 -9.85
C LYS A 107 5.30 3.26 -9.29
N TYR A 108 6.08 3.31 -8.21
CA TYR A 108 6.71 2.13 -7.62
C TYR A 108 6.37 1.99 -6.14
N THR A 109 5.94 0.81 -5.70
CA THR A 109 5.85 0.48 -4.27
C THR A 109 7.09 -0.30 -3.83
N VAL A 110 7.82 0.23 -2.86
CA VAL A 110 8.97 -0.42 -2.20
C VAL A 110 8.56 -0.89 -0.81
N VAL A 111 8.59 -2.20 -0.58
CA VAL A 111 8.19 -2.85 0.67
C VAL A 111 9.42 -3.38 1.39
N ALA A 112 9.74 -2.83 2.56
CA ALA A 112 10.62 -3.48 3.53
C ALA A 112 9.84 -4.56 4.27
N LEU A 113 10.33 -5.80 4.27
CA LEU A 113 9.61 -6.98 4.74
C LEU A 113 10.46 -7.93 5.60
N PRO A 114 9.85 -8.78 6.44
CA PRO A 114 10.59 -9.80 7.18
C PRO A 114 11.18 -10.84 6.24
N GLY A 115 12.47 -11.14 6.39
CA GLY A 115 13.12 -12.31 5.82
C GLY A 115 13.49 -13.34 6.88
N ALA A 116 14.01 -14.49 6.43
CA ALA A 116 14.30 -15.64 7.30
C ALA A 116 15.43 -15.40 8.32
N ALA A 117 16.28 -14.39 8.10
CA ALA A 117 17.39 -14.03 8.99
C ALA A 117 17.49 -12.51 9.24
N THR A 118 17.31 -11.71 8.19
CA THR A 118 17.29 -10.23 8.25
C THR A 118 16.01 -9.71 7.60
N ALA A 119 15.76 -8.40 7.65
CA ALA A 119 14.79 -7.80 6.74
C ALA A 119 15.31 -7.85 5.28
N GLU A 120 14.37 -7.80 4.34
CA GLU A 120 14.61 -7.75 2.90
C GLU A 120 13.71 -6.66 2.27
N THR A 121 13.86 -6.39 0.97
CA THR A 121 12.93 -5.53 0.23
C THR A 121 12.36 -6.19 -1.02
N VAL A 122 11.15 -5.78 -1.41
CA VAL A 122 10.59 -5.99 -2.74
C VAL A 122 10.23 -4.64 -3.35
N THR A 123 10.47 -4.47 -4.64
CA THR A 123 9.95 -3.35 -5.44
C THR A 123 8.91 -3.88 -6.41
N ILE A 124 7.79 -3.16 -6.51
CA ILE A 124 6.70 -3.42 -7.44
C ILE A 124 6.57 -2.18 -8.33
N ASP A 125 6.60 -2.38 -9.65
CA ASP A 125 6.14 -1.40 -10.63
C ASP A 125 4.61 -1.46 -10.68
N ASP A 126 3.97 -0.38 -10.25
CA ASP A 126 2.52 -0.22 -10.13
C ASP A 126 2.05 0.70 -11.26
N PRO A 127 1.77 0.17 -12.47
CA PRO A 127 1.32 0.99 -13.59
C PRO A 127 0.01 1.69 -13.23
N PHE A 128 -0.09 2.97 -13.63
CA PHE A 128 -1.21 3.83 -13.26
C PHE A 128 -2.42 3.67 -14.21
N GLY A 129 -2.88 2.43 -14.38
CA GLY A 129 -4.08 2.07 -15.15
C GLY A 129 -5.39 2.48 -14.47
N LYS A 130 -5.57 3.76 -14.12
CA LYS A 130 -6.78 4.25 -13.44
C LYS A 130 -7.87 4.62 -14.45
N GLY A 131 -8.92 3.79 -14.52
CA GLY A 131 -10.18 4.18 -15.13
C GLY A 131 -10.80 5.37 -14.37
N LEU A 132 -11.08 6.46 -15.09
CA LEU A 132 -11.49 7.77 -14.51
C LEU A 132 -12.82 7.75 -13.73
N LEU A 133 -13.65 6.75 -13.99
CA LEU A 133 -14.97 6.58 -13.40
C LEU A 133 -15.07 5.12 -12.97
N SER A 134 -14.86 4.85 -11.69
CA SER A 134 -14.95 3.50 -11.18
C SER A 134 -15.62 3.44 -9.81
N ASN A 135 -16.65 2.60 -9.74
CA ASN A 135 -17.16 2.06 -8.48
C ASN A 135 -16.40 0.78 -8.09
N LYS A 136 -15.24 0.49 -8.69
CA LYS A 136 -14.42 -0.67 -8.36
C LYS A 136 -13.38 -0.35 -7.29
N ALA A 137 -12.93 -1.40 -6.61
CA ALA A 137 -11.73 -1.43 -5.80
C ALA A 137 -10.63 -2.19 -6.58
N ARG A 138 -9.40 -1.67 -6.57
CA ARG A 138 -8.24 -2.25 -7.23
C ARG A 138 -7.41 -3.03 -6.22
N LEU A 139 -7.18 -4.31 -6.49
CA LEU A 139 -6.44 -5.21 -5.61
C LEU A 139 -5.18 -5.77 -6.26
N ARG A 140 -4.11 -5.78 -5.47
CA ARG A 140 -2.87 -6.53 -5.70
C ARG A 140 -2.56 -7.33 -4.44
N SER A 141 -1.84 -8.42 -4.59
CA SER A 141 -1.28 -9.18 -3.47
C SER A 141 0.24 -9.19 -3.52
N LEU A 142 0.86 -9.36 -2.35
CA LEU A 142 2.29 -9.62 -2.18
C LEU A 142 2.44 -10.70 -1.09
N ASN A 143 3.08 -11.82 -1.42
CA ASN A 143 3.45 -12.78 -0.37
C ASN A 143 4.80 -12.38 0.21
N ALA A 144 4.80 -11.74 1.38
CA ALA A 144 5.99 -11.42 2.16
C ALA A 144 6.18 -12.37 3.37
N SER A 145 5.55 -13.55 3.35
CA SER A 145 5.64 -14.59 4.38
C SER A 145 6.65 -15.67 4.01
N PHE A 146 7.92 -15.52 4.41
CA PHE A 146 8.94 -16.57 4.20
C PHE A 146 8.63 -17.88 4.94
N ASN A 147 7.77 -17.84 5.96
CA ASN A 147 7.33 -19.00 6.75
C ASN A 147 6.09 -19.71 6.17
N ALA A 148 5.57 -19.23 5.04
CA ALA A 148 4.54 -19.90 4.27
C ALA A 148 5.15 -20.50 2.99
N GLN A 149 4.52 -21.54 2.46
CA GLN A 149 4.75 -21.94 1.07
C GLN A 149 4.14 -20.89 0.11
N ASN A 150 4.12 -21.16 -1.20
CA ASN A 150 3.25 -20.41 -2.10
C ASN A 150 1.81 -20.44 -1.55
N ILE A 151 1.10 -19.32 -1.65
CA ILE A 151 -0.24 -19.17 -1.08
C ILE A 151 -1.30 -18.95 -2.17
N ASP A 152 -2.48 -19.49 -1.93
CA ASP A 152 -3.69 -19.15 -2.66
C ASP A 152 -4.50 -18.13 -1.83
N ILE A 153 -4.83 -17.00 -2.45
CA ILE A 153 -5.56 -15.90 -1.80
C ILE A 153 -6.95 -15.81 -2.42
N TYR A 154 -7.97 -15.81 -1.57
CA TYR A 154 -9.38 -15.79 -1.93
C TYR A 154 -10.03 -14.51 -1.39
N VAL A 155 -10.54 -13.68 -2.29
CA VAL A 155 -11.37 -12.50 -1.95
C VAL A 155 -12.74 -12.76 -2.53
N THR A 156 -13.67 -13.20 -1.67
CA THR A 156 -15.01 -13.64 -2.07
C THR A 156 -16.08 -12.94 -1.24
N LEU A 157 -17.35 -13.00 -1.66
CA LEU A 157 -18.44 -12.66 -0.75
C LEU A 157 -18.42 -13.60 0.48
N PRO A 158 -18.83 -13.17 1.69
CA PRO A 158 -18.61 -13.92 2.93
C PRO A 158 -19.25 -15.32 3.00
N ALA A 159 -20.36 -15.52 2.28
CA ALA A 159 -21.13 -16.77 2.25
C ALA A 159 -20.61 -17.80 1.21
N ILE A 160 -19.59 -17.46 0.41
CA ILE A 160 -19.04 -18.37 -0.61
C ILE A 160 -18.21 -19.47 0.07
N ASP A 161 -18.52 -20.73 -0.25
CA ASP A 161 -17.67 -21.86 0.11
C ASP A 161 -16.34 -21.79 -0.67
N LEU A 162 -15.23 -21.95 0.05
CA LEU A 162 -13.89 -21.93 -0.53
C LEU A 162 -13.68 -23.13 -1.48
N ASN A 163 -14.40 -24.24 -1.28
CA ASN A 163 -14.26 -25.47 -2.04
C ASN A 163 -14.87 -25.37 -3.45
N SER A 164 -15.82 -24.45 -3.69
CA SER A 164 -16.50 -24.30 -4.98
C SER A 164 -15.88 -23.25 -5.91
N VAL A 165 -14.80 -22.58 -5.49
CA VAL A 165 -14.18 -21.46 -6.23
C VAL A 165 -12.66 -21.63 -6.42
N ALA A 166 -12.15 -21.04 -7.50
CA ALA A 166 -10.71 -20.81 -7.68
C ALA A 166 -10.24 -19.64 -6.80
N PRO A 167 -8.93 -19.56 -6.45
CA PRO A 167 -8.38 -18.39 -5.78
C PRO A 167 -8.40 -17.15 -6.68
N THR A 168 -8.51 -15.99 -6.03
CA THR A 168 -8.39 -14.66 -6.65
C THR A 168 -6.94 -14.40 -7.08
N PHE A 169 -5.97 -14.82 -6.27
CA PHE A 169 -4.55 -14.87 -6.63
C PHE A 169 -4.01 -16.26 -6.35
N ALA A 170 -3.64 -17.00 -7.38
CA ALA A 170 -3.16 -18.37 -7.29
C ALA A 170 -1.65 -18.44 -7.04
N ALA A 171 -1.22 -19.37 -6.18
CA ALA A 171 0.16 -19.79 -6.00
C ALA A 171 1.20 -18.67 -5.81
N VAL A 172 0.85 -17.59 -5.13
CA VAL A 172 1.71 -16.41 -4.92
C VAL A 172 2.93 -16.81 -4.07
N GLY A 173 4.12 -16.83 -4.68
CA GLY A 173 5.37 -17.21 -4.03
C GLY A 173 5.98 -16.09 -3.18
N TYR A 174 6.84 -16.45 -2.22
CA TYR A 174 7.53 -15.45 -1.38
C TYR A 174 8.27 -14.41 -2.23
N LYS A 175 8.12 -13.14 -1.86
CA LYS A 175 8.56 -11.92 -2.57
C LYS A 175 7.96 -11.69 -3.96
N GLN A 176 6.89 -12.39 -4.33
CA GLN A 176 6.17 -12.17 -5.58
C GLN A 176 4.88 -11.38 -5.35
N ALA A 177 4.60 -10.44 -6.25
CA ALA A 177 3.32 -9.76 -6.35
C ALA A 177 2.40 -10.48 -7.35
N SER A 178 1.10 -10.45 -7.12
CA SER A 178 0.07 -10.93 -8.05
C SER A 178 -1.12 -9.96 -8.08
N PRO A 179 -1.45 -9.33 -9.23
CA PRO A 179 -0.77 -9.42 -10.52
C PRO A 179 0.70 -8.98 -10.45
N ALA A 180 1.50 -9.45 -11.41
CA ALA A 180 2.94 -9.24 -11.40
C ALA A 180 3.32 -7.75 -11.54
N SER A 181 4.52 -7.40 -11.09
CA SER A 181 5.12 -6.08 -11.30
C SER A 181 5.01 -5.65 -12.77
N GLY A 182 4.53 -4.44 -13.03
CA GLY A 182 4.31 -3.91 -14.39
C GLY A 182 3.04 -4.42 -15.08
N GLN A 183 2.15 -5.14 -14.39
CA GLN A 183 0.78 -5.43 -14.85
C GLN A 183 -0.22 -4.58 -14.07
N ASP A 184 -1.44 -4.43 -14.57
CA ASP A 184 -2.52 -3.77 -13.82
C ASP A 184 -3.01 -4.62 -12.64
N SER A 185 -3.54 -3.97 -11.61
CA SER A 185 -4.23 -4.62 -10.49
C SER A 185 -5.61 -5.15 -10.93
N ILE A 186 -6.18 -6.13 -10.21
CA ILE A 186 -7.53 -6.62 -10.53
C ILE A 186 -8.61 -5.69 -9.99
N ASP A 187 -9.74 -5.58 -10.68
CA ASP A 187 -10.92 -4.85 -10.22
C ASP A 187 -11.93 -5.78 -9.53
N LEU A 188 -12.39 -5.39 -8.35
CA LEU A 188 -13.56 -5.94 -7.65
C LEU A 188 -14.63 -4.85 -7.45
N ASP A 189 -15.88 -5.21 -7.18
CA ASP A 189 -16.91 -4.22 -6.85
C ASP A 189 -16.57 -3.48 -5.55
N GLY A 190 -16.55 -2.15 -5.61
CA GLY A 190 -16.44 -1.28 -4.46
C GLY A 190 -17.76 -1.17 -3.70
N ASN A 191 -17.71 -0.55 -2.53
CA ASN A 191 -18.78 -0.49 -1.54
C ASN A 191 -19.42 -1.86 -1.24
N THR A 192 -18.61 -2.93 -1.30
CA THR A 192 -19.05 -4.32 -1.21
C THR A 192 -18.27 -5.04 -0.10
N THR A 193 -18.97 -5.87 0.67
CA THR A 193 -18.39 -6.65 1.75
C THR A 193 -17.89 -8.00 1.23
N TYR A 194 -16.60 -8.25 1.41
CA TYR A 194 -15.90 -9.48 1.09
C TYR A 194 -15.43 -10.19 2.36
N ARG A 195 -14.77 -11.33 2.17
CA ARG A 195 -14.00 -12.08 3.17
C ARG A 195 -12.71 -12.52 2.51
N LEU A 196 -11.57 -12.09 3.07
CA LEU A 196 -10.23 -12.49 2.65
C LEU A 196 -9.84 -13.78 3.38
N ARG A 197 -9.61 -14.85 2.62
CA ARG A 197 -9.12 -16.14 3.12
C ARG A 197 -7.85 -16.54 2.39
N ILE A 198 -6.92 -17.16 3.09
CA ILE A 198 -5.64 -17.59 2.51
C ILE A 198 -5.38 -19.05 2.89
N THR A 199 -4.89 -19.83 1.93
CA THR A 199 -4.50 -21.23 2.09
C THR A 199 -3.09 -21.46 1.52
N PRO A 200 -2.37 -22.52 1.91
CA PRO A 200 -1.25 -23.04 1.12
C PRO A 200 -1.73 -23.41 -0.28
N ALA A 201 -0.94 -23.08 -1.31
CA ALA A 201 -1.33 -23.21 -2.71
C ALA A 201 -1.76 -24.64 -3.09
N GLY A 202 -2.85 -24.75 -3.85
CA GLY A 202 -3.45 -26.03 -4.23
C GLY A 202 -4.23 -26.71 -3.10
N THR A 203 -4.34 -26.11 -1.92
CA THR A 203 -5.12 -26.64 -0.78
C THR A 203 -6.31 -25.73 -0.43
N LYS A 204 -7.25 -26.28 0.35
CA LYS A 204 -8.42 -25.55 0.89
C LYS A 204 -8.34 -25.32 2.41
N THR A 205 -7.19 -25.63 3.02
CA THR A 205 -6.96 -25.45 4.46
C THR A 205 -6.66 -23.99 4.77
N VAL A 206 -7.59 -23.30 5.40
CA VAL A 206 -7.48 -21.87 5.74
C VAL A 206 -6.42 -21.68 6.84
N ILE A 207 -5.42 -20.84 6.54
CA ILE A 207 -4.35 -20.43 7.47
C ILE A 207 -4.52 -18.97 7.93
N PHE A 208 -5.36 -18.20 7.24
CA PHE A 208 -5.76 -16.84 7.62
C PHE A 208 -7.18 -16.54 7.12
N ASP A 209 -7.97 -15.86 7.95
CA ASP A 209 -9.33 -15.41 7.63
C ASP A 209 -9.61 -14.02 8.23
N SER A 210 -9.93 -13.03 7.40
CA SER A 210 -10.21 -11.67 7.86
C SER A 210 -11.56 -11.50 8.55
N GLY A 211 -12.46 -12.47 8.42
CA GLY A 211 -13.89 -12.22 8.61
C GLY A 211 -14.42 -11.24 7.55
N ALA A 212 -15.52 -10.54 7.85
CA ALA A 212 -16.14 -9.60 6.93
C ALA A 212 -15.33 -8.30 6.78
N LEU A 213 -15.12 -7.85 5.53
CA LEU A 213 -14.24 -6.74 5.18
C LEU A 213 -14.81 -5.97 3.99
N THR A 214 -15.12 -4.69 4.16
CA THR A 214 -15.69 -3.85 3.09
C THR A 214 -14.59 -3.18 2.27
N LEU A 215 -14.64 -3.36 0.94
CA LEU A 215 -13.85 -2.58 -0.01
C LEU A 215 -14.62 -1.31 -0.36
N ALA A 216 -14.00 -0.13 -0.24
CA ALA A 216 -14.60 1.14 -0.65
C ALA A 216 -14.51 1.33 -2.18
N ASN A 217 -15.31 2.24 -2.74
CA ASN A 217 -15.12 2.69 -4.13
C ASN A 217 -13.75 3.36 -4.27
N ASN A 218 -13.05 3.10 -5.38
CA ASN A 218 -11.68 3.56 -5.67
C ASN A 218 -10.60 3.08 -4.68
N ALA A 219 -10.91 2.18 -3.75
CA ALA A 219 -9.92 1.60 -2.85
C ALA A 219 -8.75 0.99 -3.65
N ASP A 220 -7.52 1.27 -3.25
CA ASP A 220 -6.29 0.78 -3.88
C ASP A 220 -5.49 0.00 -2.85
N TRP A 221 -5.58 -1.33 -2.91
CA TRP A 221 -5.15 -2.23 -1.84
C TRP A 221 -4.05 -3.18 -2.29
N LEU A 222 -2.90 -3.09 -1.62
CA LEU A 222 -1.86 -4.12 -1.66
C LEU A 222 -2.00 -5.04 -0.43
N ILE A 223 -2.56 -6.23 -0.65
CA ILE A 223 -2.74 -7.29 0.34
C ILE A 223 -1.40 -8.00 0.55
N THR A 224 -0.68 -7.62 1.60
CA THR A 224 0.65 -8.17 1.92
C THR A 224 0.54 -9.21 3.03
N THR A 225 0.84 -10.48 2.76
CA THR A 225 0.98 -11.48 3.84
C THR A 225 2.34 -11.34 4.50
N ILE A 226 2.41 -11.48 5.82
CA ILE A 226 3.66 -11.44 6.59
C ILE A 226 3.65 -12.49 7.70
N PRO A 227 4.82 -12.99 8.16
CA PRO A 227 4.91 -13.87 9.32
C PRO A 227 4.40 -13.14 10.56
N SER A 228 3.51 -13.77 11.32
CA SER A 228 2.98 -13.16 12.55
C SER A 228 4.06 -12.96 13.62
N ASP A 229 5.08 -13.82 13.60
CA ASP A 229 6.23 -13.80 14.51
C ASP A 229 7.36 -12.86 14.05
N GLY A 230 7.25 -12.24 12.86
CA GLY A 230 8.24 -11.30 12.33
C GLY A 230 9.49 -11.94 11.70
N ILE A 231 10.62 -11.23 11.77
CA ILE A 231 11.93 -11.72 11.29
C ILE A 231 12.28 -13.02 12.03
N ALA A 232 12.78 -14.03 11.30
CA ALA A 232 13.12 -15.36 11.85
C ALA A 232 11.96 -16.08 12.58
N GLY A 233 10.70 -15.64 12.38
CA GLY A 233 9.50 -16.38 12.75
C GLY A 233 9.32 -17.67 11.96
N LEU A 234 9.92 -18.77 12.43
CA LEU A 234 9.93 -20.06 11.73
C LEU A 234 8.63 -20.89 11.85
N THR A 235 7.60 -20.43 12.58
CA THR A 235 6.35 -21.18 12.74
C THR A 235 5.63 -21.33 11.39
N PRO A 236 5.49 -22.55 10.82
CA PRO A 236 4.97 -22.68 9.45
C PRO A 236 3.53 -22.18 9.31
N ASN A 237 3.26 -21.47 8.22
CA ASN A 237 1.95 -20.91 7.86
C ASN A 237 1.31 -19.96 8.89
N LYS A 238 2.01 -19.59 9.97
CA LYS A 238 1.52 -18.62 10.97
C LYS A 238 1.70 -17.21 10.42
N ILE A 239 0.70 -16.75 9.68
CA ILE A 239 0.70 -15.46 8.98
C ILE A 239 -0.37 -14.51 9.50
N LYS A 240 -0.20 -13.24 9.15
CA LYS A 240 -1.19 -12.17 9.24
C LYS A 240 -1.12 -11.34 7.96
N VAL A 241 -2.04 -10.38 7.78
CA VAL A 241 -2.09 -9.55 6.57
C VAL A 241 -1.90 -8.09 6.93
N LEU A 242 -1.01 -7.40 6.23
CA LEU A 242 -0.95 -5.94 6.16
C LEU A 242 -1.54 -5.50 4.82
N VAL A 243 -2.66 -4.80 4.86
CA VAL A 243 -3.23 -4.11 3.71
C VAL A 243 -2.64 -2.70 3.67
N ALA A 244 -1.86 -2.40 2.64
CA ALA A 244 -1.47 -1.04 2.34
C ALA A 244 -2.51 -0.39 1.42
N ARG A 245 -2.99 0.79 1.81
CA ARG A 245 -4.05 1.56 1.15
C ARG A 245 -3.45 2.83 0.53
N GLY A 246 -3.88 3.17 -0.69
CA GLY A 246 -3.34 4.30 -1.45
C GLY A 246 -3.98 5.67 -1.19
N ASP A 247 -4.98 5.76 -0.30
CA ASP A 247 -5.94 6.87 -0.23
C ASP A 247 -5.79 7.83 0.98
N ASP A 248 -5.17 7.42 2.09
CA ASP A 248 -4.99 8.27 3.29
C ASP A 248 -3.80 7.79 4.16
N GLU A 249 -2.71 8.58 4.27
CA GLU A 249 -1.54 8.25 5.11
C GLU A 249 -1.90 7.95 6.57
N SER A 250 -2.94 8.58 7.10
CA SER A 250 -3.34 8.42 8.51
C SER A 250 -3.96 7.04 8.80
N GLN A 251 -4.40 6.32 7.76
CA GLN A 251 -4.93 4.96 7.84
C GLN A 251 -4.34 4.00 6.79
N ALA A 252 -3.21 4.36 6.18
CA ALA A 252 -2.68 3.67 5.01
C ALA A 252 -2.20 2.24 5.29
N GLY A 253 -1.89 1.88 6.55
CA GLY A 253 -1.53 0.51 6.94
C GLY A 253 -2.57 -0.14 7.84
N LEU A 254 -3.45 -0.97 7.28
CA LEU A 254 -4.39 -1.80 8.06
C LEU A 254 -3.83 -3.21 8.24
N GLU A 255 -3.55 -3.60 9.49
CA GLU A 255 -3.31 -5.00 9.82
C GLU A 255 -4.64 -5.73 10.05
N LEU A 256 -4.79 -6.88 9.39
CA LEU A 256 -5.86 -7.84 9.62
C LEU A 256 -5.25 -9.05 10.35
N VAL A 257 -5.93 -9.48 11.42
CA VAL A 257 -5.62 -10.70 12.17
C VAL A 257 -6.74 -11.72 11.97
N THR A 258 -6.44 -13.01 12.13
CA THR A 258 -7.45 -14.06 12.01
C THR A 258 -8.57 -13.85 13.02
N THR A 259 -9.80 -13.62 12.56
CA THR A 259 -10.99 -13.67 13.42
C THR A 259 -11.35 -15.13 13.69
N GLN A 260 -11.53 -15.48 14.96
CA GLN A 260 -12.04 -16.80 15.39
C GLN A 260 -13.54 -16.93 15.13
#